data_AF-A0A838WYZ9-F1
#
_entry.id   AF-A0A838WYZ9-F1
#
_cell.length_a   1.000
_cell.length_b   1.000
_cell.length_c   1.000
_cell.angle_alpha   90.00
_cell.angle_beta   90.00
_cell.angle_gamma   90.00
#
_symmetry.space_group_name_H-M   'P 1'
#
loop_
_entity.id
_entity.type
_entity.pdbx_description
1 polymer ?
#
loop_
_entity_poly.entity_id
_entity_poly.type
_entity_poly.pdbx_seq_one_letter_code
_entity_poly.pdbx_strand_id
1 'polypeptide(L)'
;MQEKGVKWVKTLAPNYIEMYRKQKQQDTTPEDFELSLEGKIAPDNRWVILAKIIPWSQFEAEYAAIFSEGKGAPAKTFRMA
;
A
#
# COMPACT_ATOMS: atom_id res chain seq x y z
N MET A 1 25.20 -4.34 46.66
CA MET A 1 24.27 -3.35 46.08
C MET A 1 23.99 -3.80 44.65
N GLN A 2 22.78 -4.24 44.35
CA GLN A 2 22.42 -4.75 43.03
C GLN A 2 21.90 -3.58 42.18
N GLU A 3 22.59 -3.30 41.07
CA GLU A 3 22.14 -2.32 40.07
C GLU A 3 20.89 -2.86 39.37
N LYS A 4 19.74 -2.26 39.68
CA LYS A 4 18.48 -2.59 38.99
C LYS A 4 18.52 -1.95 37.61
N GLY A 5 18.67 -2.81 36.59
CA GLY A 5 18.69 -2.42 35.18
C GLY A 5 17.48 -1.57 34.80
N VAL A 6 17.76 -0.48 34.07
CA VAL A 6 16.78 0.51 33.63
C VAL A 6 15.74 -0.17 32.74
N LYS A 7 14.47 -0.09 33.16
CA LYS A 7 13.32 -0.67 32.47
C LYS A 7 13.09 0.09 31.16
N TRP A 8 13.17 -0.62 30.04
CA TRP A 8 12.93 -0.11 28.69
C TRP A 8 11.57 0.60 28.60
N VAL A 9 11.58 1.92 28.41
CA VAL A 9 10.39 2.68 28.02
C VAL A 9 10.19 2.46 26.53
N LYS A 10 9.12 1.77 26.15
CA LYS A 10 8.70 1.66 24.74
C LYS A 10 8.15 3.03 24.33
N THR A 11 8.78 3.69 23.36
CA THR A 11 8.27 4.95 22.80
C THR A 11 6.87 4.70 22.21
N LEU A 12 5.87 5.40 22.75
CA LEU A 12 4.47 5.30 22.34
C LEU A 12 4.27 6.09 21.04
N ALA A 13 4.51 5.41 19.91
CA ALA A 13 4.34 5.88 18.54
C ALA A 13 5.14 7.15 18.14
N PRO A 14 5.64 7.22 16.90
CA PRO A 14 6.21 8.47 16.39
C PRO A 14 5.12 9.55 16.34
N ASN A 15 5.47 10.79 16.73
CA ASN A 15 4.58 11.97 16.67
C ASN A 15 4.08 12.31 15.25
N TYR A 16 4.61 11.62 14.23
CA TYR A 16 4.13 11.65 12.86
C TYR A 16 4.00 10.21 12.35
N ILE A 17 2.83 9.89 11.80
CA ILE A 17 2.61 8.65 11.06
C ILE A 17 2.57 9.02 9.58
N GLU A 18 3.34 8.31 8.77
CA GLU A 18 3.25 8.42 7.31
C GLU A 18 1.88 7.89 6.87
N MET A 19 1.00 8.82 6.46
CA MET A 19 -0.39 8.52 6.11
C MET A 19 -0.54 7.79 4.80
N TYR A 20 0.50 7.73 3.99
CA TYR A 20 0.45 7.05 2.71
C TYR A 20 1.61 6.10 2.58
N ARG A 21 1.31 4.80 2.58
CA ARG A 21 2.34 3.78 2.40
C ARG A 21 2.48 3.50 0.92
N LYS A 22 3.49 4.11 0.28
CA LYS A 22 3.88 3.72 -1.08
C LYS A 22 4.32 2.25 -1.05
N GLN A 23 3.55 1.37 -1.69
CA GLN A 23 4.03 0.02 -1.92
C GLN A 23 5.15 0.07 -2.96
N LYS A 24 6.23 -0.68 -2.71
CA LYS A 24 7.41 -0.71 -3.59
C LYS A 24 7.08 -1.17 -5.00
N GLN A 25 6.06 -2.02 -5.15
CA GLN A 25 5.38 -2.37 -6.38
C GLN A 25 4.12 -3.18 -5.99
N GLN A 26 3.02 -2.99 -6.71
CA GLN A 26 2.01 -4.05 -6.82
C GLN A 26 2.43 -4.93 -7.98
N ASP A 27 3.20 -5.98 -7.67
CA ASP A 27 3.79 -6.88 -8.66
C ASP A 27 2.78 -7.83 -9.32
N THR A 28 1.53 -7.87 -8.83
CA THR A 28 0.49 -8.71 -9.43
C THR A 28 -0.10 -8.03 -10.65
N THR A 29 0.24 -8.58 -11.82
CA THR A 29 -0.47 -8.26 -13.06
C THR A 29 -1.91 -8.76 -12.96
N PRO A 30 -2.87 -8.13 -13.66
CA PRO A 30 -4.26 -8.60 -13.67
C PRO A 30 -4.41 -10.09 -14.04
N GLU A 31 -3.51 -10.61 -14.86
CA GLU A 31 -3.48 -12.01 -15.30
C GLU A 31 -2.99 -12.99 -14.23
N ASP A 32 -2.14 -12.51 -13.32
CA ASP A 32 -1.59 -13.30 -12.22
C ASP A 32 -2.52 -13.30 -10.99
N PHE A 33 -3.72 -12.74 -11.12
CA PHE A 33 -4.72 -12.78 -10.06
C PHE A 33 -5.26 -14.20 -9.89
N GLU A 34 -4.86 -14.85 -8.79
CA GLU A 34 -5.32 -16.18 -8.44
C GLU A 34 -6.76 -16.10 -7.93
N LEU A 35 -7.68 -16.61 -8.74
CA LEU A 35 -9.07 -16.74 -8.34
C LEU A 35 -9.20 -17.90 -7.34
N SER A 36 -10.21 -17.86 -6.48
CA SER A 36 -10.54 -18.97 -5.56
C SER A 36 -10.94 -20.27 -6.27
N LEU A 37 -11.06 -20.24 -7.60
CA LEU A 37 -11.21 -21.36 -8.51
C LEU A 37 -9.94 -21.41 -9.38
N GLU A 38 -9.56 -22.57 -9.91
CA GLU A 38 -8.40 -22.77 -10.80
C GLU A 38 -8.58 -22.10 -12.19
N GLY A 39 -8.94 -20.82 -12.23
CA GLY A 39 -9.17 -20.03 -13.42
C GLY A 39 -8.29 -18.79 -13.45
N LYS A 40 -7.84 -18.42 -14.65
CA LYS A 40 -7.16 -17.15 -14.93
C LYS A 40 -8.13 -16.19 -15.60
N ILE A 41 -7.91 -14.89 -15.42
CA ILE A 41 -8.67 -13.89 -16.16
C ILE A 41 -8.21 -13.90 -17.62
N ALA A 42 -9.15 -13.91 -18.56
CA ALA A 42 -8.84 -13.86 -19.98
C ALA A 42 -8.10 -12.55 -20.34
N PRO A 43 -7.02 -12.61 -21.13
CA PRO A 43 -6.19 -11.43 -21.42
C PRO A 43 -6.89 -10.37 -22.29
N ASP A 44 -7.92 -10.77 -23.03
CA ASP A 44 -8.79 -9.91 -23.83
C ASP A 44 -9.94 -9.30 -23.02
N ASN A 45 -10.03 -9.60 -21.72
CA ASN A 45 -10.98 -8.97 -20.84
C ASN A 45 -10.73 -7.45 -20.82
N ARG A 46 -11.78 -6.67 -21.06
CA ARG A 46 -11.73 -5.20 -21.08
C ARG A 46 -11.05 -4.61 -19.85
N TRP A 47 -11.26 -5.17 -18.66
CA TRP A 47 -10.65 -4.70 -17.42
C TRP A 47 -9.14 -4.99 -17.36
N VAL A 48 -8.71 -6.14 -17.88
CA VAL A 48 -7.28 -6.49 -17.98
C VAL A 48 -6.56 -5.55 -18.94
N ILE A 49 -7.18 -5.28 -20.10
CA ILE A 49 -6.65 -4.32 -21.08
C ILE A 49 -6.55 -2.92 -20.47
N LEU A 50 -7.60 -2.42 -19.82
CA LEU A 50 -7.60 -1.11 -19.19
C LEU A 50 -6.54 -1.01 -18.09
N ALA A 51 -6.39 -2.05 -17.26
CA ALA A 51 -5.39 -2.08 -16.22
C ALA A 51 -3.94 -2.05 -16.76
N LYS A 52 -3.69 -2.46 -18.00
CA LYS A 52 -2.37 -2.30 -18.64
C LYS A 52 -2.13 -0.89 -19.19
N ILE A 53 -3.18 -0.18 -19.58
CA ILE A 53 -3.09 1.13 -20.23
C ILE A 53 -2.97 2.26 -19.20
N ILE A 54 -3.57 2.10 -18.02
CA ILE A 54 -3.56 3.14 -16.98
C ILE A 54 -2.12 3.36 -16.45
N PRO A 55 -1.60 4.61 -16.43
CA PRO A 55 -0.29 4.93 -15.89
C PRO A 55 -0.32 4.98 -14.35
N TRP A 56 -0.48 3.82 -13.71
CA TRP A 56 -0.68 3.69 -12.27
C TRP A 56 0.34 4.44 -11.42
N SER A 57 1.62 4.42 -11.80
CA SER A 57 2.69 5.07 -11.04
C SER A 57 2.57 6.60 -11.00
N GLN A 58 2.03 7.22 -12.06
CA GLN A 58 1.83 8.67 -12.11
C GLN A 58 0.69 9.06 -11.16
N PHE A 59 -0.45 8.37 -11.25
CA PHE A 59 -1.58 8.61 -10.38
C PHE A 59 -1.33 8.24 -8.92
N GLU A 60 -0.53 7.21 -8.64
CA GLU A 60 -0.10 6.87 -7.27
C GLU A 60 0.67 8.04 -6.63
N ALA A 61 1.54 8.71 -7.40
CA ALA A 61 2.29 9.87 -6.89
C ALA A 61 1.38 11.07 -6.60
N GLU A 62 0.43 11.36 -7.50
CA GLU A 62 -0.56 12.42 -7.30
C GLU A 62 -1.49 12.11 -6.12
N TYR A 63 -1.97 10.88 -6.03
CA TYR A 63 -2.84 10.43 -4.94
C TYR A 63 -2.10 10.46 -3.59
N ALA A 64 -0.84 10.03 -3.53
CA ALA A 64 0.00 10.13 -2.33
C ALA A 64 0.16 11.57 -1.83
N ALA A 65 0.25 12.54 -2.75
CA ALA A 65 0.46 13.95 -2.42
C ALA A 65 -0.75 14.58 -1.69
N ILE A 66 -1.93 13.97 -1.77
CA ILE A 66 -3.14 14.41 -1.06
C ILE A 66 -3.00 14.14 0.45
N PHE A 67 -2.14 13.22 0.86
CA PHE A 67 -1.96 12.81 2.25
C PHE A 67 -0.74 13.49 2.88
N SER A 68 -0.96 14.62 3.56
CA SER A 68 0.11 15.37 4.25
C SER A 68 -0.05 15.45 5.78
N GLU A 69 -1.23 15.12 6.33
CA GLU A 69 -1.53 15.29 7.75
C GLU A 69 -1.29 14.01 8.55
N GLY A 70 -0.31 13.99 9.47
CA GLY A 70 0.11 12.79 10.22
C GLY A 70 -0.86 12.25 11.28
N LYS A 71 -2.17 12.30 11.06
CA LYS A 71 -3.21 11.83 11.99
C LYS A 71 -4.15 10.83 11.31
N GLY A 72 -4.27 9.65 11.90
CA GLY A 72 -5.21 8.62 11.45
C GLY A 72 -4.53 7.33 11.01
N ALA A 73 -5.32 6.44 10.41
CA ALA A 73 -4.81 5.21 9.81
C ALA A 73 -4.21 5.51 8.42
N PRO A 74 -3.07 4.91 8.05
CA PRO A 74 -2.53 5.07 6.71
C PRO A 74 -3.51 4.63 5.63
N ALA A 75 -3.61 5.40 4.56
CA ALA A 75 -4.43 5.13 3.39
C ALA A 75 -3.91 3.92 2.60
N LYS A 76 -4.82 3.30 1.87
CA LYS A 76 -4.51 2.27 0.88
C LYS A 76 -3.83 2.90 -0.35
N THR A 77 -3.18 2.07 -1.15
CA THR A 77 -2.62 2.47 -2.46
C THR A 77 -3.73 2.91 -3.41
N PHE A 78 -3.39 3.68 -4.44
CA PHE A 78 -4.36 4.24 -5.38
C PHE A 78 -5.20 3.15 -6.06
N ARG A 79 -4.58 2.03 -6.43
CA ARG A 79 -5.27 0.90 -7.10
C ARG A 79 -6.32 0.20 -6.23
N MET A 80 -6.29 0.42 -4.91
CA MET A 80 -7.17 -0.24 -3.93
C MET A 80 -8.20 0.69 -3.27
N ALA A 81 -8.11 2.01 -3.52
CA ALA A 81 -8.90 3.03 -2.84
C ALA A 81 -10.32 3.15 -3.37
#